data_AF-A0A1F6FWS7-F1
#
_entry.id   AF-A0A1F6FWS7-F1
#
_cell.length_a   1.000
_cell.length_b   1.000
_cell.length_c   1.000
_cell.angle_alpha   90.00
_cell.angle_beta   90.00
_cell.angle_gamma   90.00
#
_symmetry.space_group_name_H-M   'P 1'
#
loop_
_entity.id
_entity.type
_entity.pdbx_description
1 polymer ?
#
loop_
_entity_poly.entity_id
_entity_poly.type
_entity_poly.pdbx_seq_one_letter_code
_entity_poly.pdbx_strand_id
1 'polypeptide(L)'
;MLALEEVKLTDLVDFSGVMMQKFDDLVVEGGDLVLTKDKKKFLCKIKNDKNLVKQTIADKFNDNKLKLKDKEIILSDLKEMSVIDFDKQKELKNYIDDLVFALYFNARIDEIGLDKAEKIKKKCAENKFYAIMKK
;
A
#
# COMPACT_ATOMS: atom_id res chain seq x y z
N MET A 1 -5.16 -5.29 14.58
CA MET A 1 -4.86 -4.78 13.23
C MET A 1 -3.96 -5.79 12.54
N LEU A 2 -4.18 -6.05 11.26
CA LEU A 2 -3.22 -6.80 10.44
C LEU A 2 -1.97 -5.90 10.35
N ALA A 3 -0.78 -6.39 10.65
CA ALA A 3 0.48 -5.60 10.71
C ALA A 3 0.90 -4.92 9.37
N LEU A 4 0.00 -4.85 8.39
CA LEU A 4 0.13 -4.17 7.11
C LEU A 4 0.27 -2.65 7.23
N GLU A 5 -0.04 -2.08 8.39
CA GLU A 5 0.09 -0.64 8.68
C GLU A 5 1.47 -0.25 9.23
N GLU A 6 2.35 -1.22 9.49
CA GLU A 6 3.67 -0.99 10.12
C GLU A 6 4.76 -0.59 9.13
N VAL A 7 4.54 -0.77 7.82
CA VAL A 7 5.52 -0.41 6.78
C VAL A 7 5.61 1.10 6.69
N LYS A 8 6.82 1.65 6.82
CA LYS A 8 7.08 3.09 6.67
C LYS A 8 7.65 3.40 5.30
N LEU A 9 7.53 4.66 4.88
CA LEU A 9 8.12 5.12 3.63
C LEU A 9 9.66 4.99 3.63
N THR A 10 10.30 5.01 4.81
CA THR A 10 11.73 4.74 5.00
C THR A 10 12.15 3.31 4.67
N ASP A 11 11.23 2.35 4.77
CA ASP A 11 11.47 0.96 4.41
C ASP A 11 11.48 0.79 2.88
N LEU A 12 10.76 1.68 2.17
CA LEU A 12 10.60 1.64 0.72
C LEU A 12 11.52 2.60 -0.03
N VAL A 13 11.96 3.69 0.60
CA VAL A 13 12.74 4.76 -0.05
C VAL A 13 14.00 5.08 0.76
N ASP A 14 15.12 5.28 0.06
CA ASP A 14 16.38 5.70 0.65
C ASP A 14 16.48 7.22 0.80
N PHE A 15 16.39 7.70 2.04
CA PHE A 15 16.57 9.12 2.40
C PHE A 15 17.98 9.44 2.95
N SER A 16 18.93 8.50 2.93
CA SER A 16 20.26 8.67 3.56
C SER A 16 21.07 9.84 2.99
N GLY A 17 20.89 10.14 1.69
CA GLY A 17 21.57 11.25 1.01
C GLY A 17 20.94 12.64 1.24
N VAL A 18 19.84 12.73 2.00
CA VAL A 18 19.05 13.96 2.14
C VAL A 18 19.32 14.62 3.48
N MET A 19 20.07 15.73 3.46
CA MET A 19 20.34 16.54 4.66
C MET A 19 19.28 17.62 4.93
N MET A 20 18.51 17.99 3.90
CA MET A 20 17.52 19.06 3.98
C MET A 20 16.25 18.59 4.69
N GLN A 21 15.75 19.40 5.62
CA GLN A 21 14.61 19.03 6.46
C GLN A 21 13.25 19.39 5.87
N LYS A 22 13.22 20.28 4.86
CA LYS A 22 11.99 20.89 4.34
C LYS A 22 12.01 20.96 2.81
N PHE A 23 10.88 20.61 2.19
CA PHE A 23 10.71 20.57 0.74
C PHE A 23 9.44 21.30 0.32
N ASP A 24 9.45 21.83 -0.90
CA ASP A 24 8.30 22.52 -1.50
C ASP A 24 7.41 21.54 -2.27
N ASP A 25 8.01 20.49 -2.85
CA ASP A 25 7.30 19.52 -3.68
C ASP A 25 7.95 18.13 -3.61
N LEU A 26 7.18 17.10 -3.95
CA LEU A 26 7.63 15.72 -4.06
C LEU A 26 6.92 14.98 -5.20
N VAL A 27 7.70 14.30 -6.04
CA VAL A 27 7.18 13.58 -7.21
C VAL A 27 7.91 12.26 -7.37
N VAL A 28 7.18 11.20 -7.76
CA VAL A 28 7.80 9.93 -8.15
C VAL A 28 8.08 9.96 -9.66
N GLU A 29 9.36 10.06 -10.04
CA GLU A 29 9.81 10.04 -11.43
C GLU A 29 10.73 8.84 -11.66
N GLY A 30 10.40 7.99 -12.64
CA GLY A 30 11.23 6.82 -12.93
C GLY A 30 11.33 5.89 -11.71
N GLY A 31 12.54 5.58 -11.25
CA GLY A 31 12.79 4.71 -10.09
C GLY A 31 13.01 5.44 -8.77
N ASP A 32 12.84 6.77 -8.75
CA ASP A 32 13.24 7.62 -7.64
C ASP A 32 12.06 8.48 -7.14
N LEU A 33 12.07 8.77 -5.85
CA LEU A 33 11.28 9.82 -5.24
C LEU A 33 12.09 11.12 -5.29
N VAL A 34 11.63 12.09 -6.07
CA VAL A 34 12.27 13.39 -6.28
C VAL A 34 11.67 14.41 -5.33
N LEU A 35 12.48 14.90 -4.40
CA LEU A 35 12.10 16.00 -3.50
C LEU A 35 12.65 17.32 -4.07
N THR A 36 11.85 18.38 -4.08
CA THR A 36 12.27 19.70 -4.62
C THR A 36 12.23 20.77 -3.53
N LYS A 37 13.30 21.56 -3.40
CA LYS A 37 13.37 22.75 -2.55
C LYS A 37 14.09 23.88 -3.29
N ASP A 38 13.48 25.05 -3.41
CA ASP A 38 14.10 26.23 -4.05
C ASP A 38 14.69 25.92 -5.45
N LYS A 39 13.96 25.15 -6.27
CA LYS A 39 14.37 24.62 -7.59
C LYS A 39 15.53 23.61 -7.59
N LYS A 40 16.08 23.24 -6.44
CA LYS A 40 17.01 22.11 -6.30
C LYS A 40 16.23 20.81 -6.16
N LYS A 41 16.64 19.80 -6.92
CA LYS A 41 16.07 18.44 -6.86
C LYS A 41 17.00 17.53 -6.04
N PHE A 42 16.39 16.71 -5.19
CA PHE A 42 17.05 15.66 -4.41
C PHE A 42 16.44 14.32 -4.80
N LEU A 43 17.28 13.41 -5.28
CA LEU A 43 16.85 12.09 -5.74
C LEU A 43 16.96 11.09 -4.58
N CYS A 44 15.84 10.47 -4.22
CA CYS A 44 15.77 9.43 -3.20
C CYS A 44 15.44 8.10 -3.88
N LYS A 45 16.32 7.11 -3.77
CA LYS A 45 16.17 5.86 -4.50
C LYS A 45 15.04 5.01 -3.89
N ILE A 46 14.11 4.54 -4.72
CA ILE A 46 13.10 3.58 -4.27
C ILE A 46 13.74 2.19 -4.20
N LYS A 47 13.75 1.58 -3.01
CA LYS A 47 14.32 0.27 -2.74
C LYS A 47 13.37 -0.85 -3.18
N ASN A 48 12.09 -0.73 -2.86
CA ASN A 48 11.06 -1.76 -3.09
C ASN A 48 9.70 -1.14 -3.46
N ASP A 49 8.86 -1.91 -4.16
CA ASP A 49 7.45 -1.63 -4.46
C ASP A 49 7.14 -0.19 -4.93
N LYS A 50 7.73 0.21 -6.05
CA LYS A 50 7.52 1.51 -6.70
C LYS A 50 6.04 1.90 -6.87
N ASN A 51 5.18 0.93 -7.19
CA ASN A 51 3.76 1.18 -7.37
C ASN A 51 3.09 1.63 -6.08
N LEU A 52 3.46 1.00 -4.96
CA LEU A 52 2.97 1.32 -3.62
C LEU A 52 3.42 2.72 -3.18
N VAL A 53 4.69 3.06 -3.44
CA VAL A 53 5.21 4.42 -3.20
C VAL A 53 4.42 5.44 -4.03
N LYS A 54 4.22 5.17 -5.32
CA LYS A 54 3.47 6.06 -6.22
C LYS A 54 2.03 6.26 -5.77
N GLN A 55 1.33 5.19 -5.38
CA GLN A 55 -0.04 5.25 -4.83
C GLN A 55 -0.07 6.06 -3.54
N THR A 56 0.83 5.78 -2.60
CA THR A 56 0.90 6.50 -1.32
C THR A 56 1.09 8.00 -1.53
N ILE A 57 2.01 8.37 -2.43
CA ILE A 57 2.23 9.77 -2.78
C ILE A 57 0.99 10.36 -3.46
N ALA A 58 0.35 9.63 -4.37
CA ALA A 58 -0.85 10.09 -5.04
C ALA A 58 -2.01 10.34 -4.06
N ASP A 59 -2.26 9.40 -3.15
CA ASP A 59 -3.36 9.46 -2.19
C ASP A 59 -3.15 10.57 -1.14
N LYS A 60 -1.89 10.81 -0.73
CA LYS A 60 -1.56 11.81 0.29
C LYS A 60 -1.35 13.22 -0.26
N PHE A 61 -0.83 13.35 -1.49
CA PHE A 61 -0.36 14.63 -2.03
C PHE A 61 -1.01 15.04 -3.36
N ASN A 62 -1.64 14.12 -4.10
CA ASN A 62 -2.16 14.37 -5.45
C ASN A 62 -3.69 14.48 -5.49
N ASP A 63 -4.39 14.21 -4.38
CA ASP A 63 -5.81 14.53 -4.27
C ASP A 63 -5.97 16.06 -4.30
N ASN A 64 -6.69 16.53 -5.32
CA ASN A 64 -6.71 17.90 -5.87
C ASN A 64 -7.25 19.01 -4.93
N LYS A 65 -7.00 18.95 -3.62
CA LYS A 65 -7.37 19.96 -2.62
C LYS A 65 -6.22 20.44 -1.73
N LEU A 66 -5.11 19.72 -1.63
CA LEU A 66 -3.90 20.22 -0.98
C LEU A 66 -2.93 20.76 -2.03
N LYS A 67 -3.33 21.85 -2.69
CA LYS A 67 -2.32 22.76 -3.25
C LYS A 67 -1.49 23.23 -2.05
N LEU A 68 -0.32 22.64 -1.85
CA LEU A 68 0.72 23.03 -0.90
C LEU A 68 1.30 24.41 -1.27
N LYS A 69 0.43 25.40 -1.46
CA LYS A 69 0.88 26.78 -1.69
C LYS A 69 1.53 27.37 -0.42
N ASP A 70 1.30 26.77 0.76
CA ASP A 70 1.75 27.29 2.05
C ASP A 70 2.23 26.24 3.08
N LYS A 71 2.34 24.95 2.74
CA LYS A 71 2.83 23.91 3.68
C LYS A 71 4.12 23.28 3.18
N GLU A 72 5.22 23.58 3.87
CA GLU A 72 6.49 22.91 3.65
C GLU A 72 6.37 21.42 4.04
N ILE A 73 6.82 20.52 3.16
CA ILE A 73 6.90 19.09 3.40
C ILE A 73 8.11 18.81 4.30
N ILE A 74 7.91 18.21 5.47
CA ILE A 74 8.98 17.93 6.43
C ILE A 74 9.53 16.52 6.20
N LEU A 75 10.87 16.39 6.19
CA LEU A 75 11.54 15.10 5.97
C LEU A 75 11.17 14.07 7.06
N SER A 76 11.08 14.49 8.31
CA SER A 76 10.68 13.63 9.42
C SER A 76 9.28 13.03 9.20
N ASP A 77 8.32 13.86 8.78
CA ASP A 77 6.95 13.41 8.48
C ASP A 77 6.94 12.40 7.34
N LEU A 78 7.75 12.61 6.29
CA LEU A 78 7.92 11.64 5.22
C LEU A 78 8.51 10.32 5.74
N LYS A 79 9.49 10.38 6.64
CA LYS A 79 10.17 9.19 7.17
C LYS A 79 9.29 8.33 8.07
N GLU A 80 8.42 8.98 8.83
CA GLU A 80 7.48 8.34 9.75
C GLU A 80 6.17 7.94 9.08
N MET A 81 5.97 8.34 7.82
CA MET A 81 4.76 8.06 7.07
C MET A 81 4.53 6.57 6.93
N SER A 82 3.39 6.11 7.46
CA SER A 82 2.88 4.77 7.25
C SER A 82 2.44 4.59 5.80
N VAL A 83 2.84 3.49 5.19
CA VAL A 83 2.50 3.07 3.84
C VAL A 83 1.57 1.87 3.95
N ILE A 84 0.33 2.03 3.48
CA ILE A 84 -0.69 0.98 3.56
C ILE A 84 -0.86 0.36 2.18
N ASP A 85 -0.58 -0.93 2.08
CA ASP A 85 -0.84 -1.73 0.88
C ASP A 85 -2.29 -2.22 0.88
N PHE A 86 -3.19 -1.36 0.39
CA PHE A 86 -4.62 -1.65 0.32
C PHE A 86 -4.95 -2.85 -0.57
N ASP A 87 -4.12 -3.12 -1.58
CA ASP A 87 -4.30 -4.28 -2.46
C ASP A 87 -4.03 -5.58 -1.68
N LYS A 88 -2.91 -5.66 -0.94
CA LYS A 88 -2.64 -6.79 -0.03
C LYS A 88 -3.67 -6.91 1.07
N GLN A 89 -4.13 -5.80 1.64
CA GLN A 89 -5.18 -5.82 2.67
C GLN A 89 -6.49 -6.42 2.11
N LYS A 90 -6.86 -6.04 0.89
CA LYS A 90 -8.04 -6.57 0.21
C LYS A 90 -7.89 -8.05 -0.13
N GLU A 91 -6.71 -8.48 -0.59
CA GLU A 91 -6.43 -9.89 -0.84
C GLU A 91 -6.58 -10.73 0.42
N LEU A 92 -5.97 -10.28 1.53
CA LEU A 92 -6.04 -10.97 2.82
C LEU A 92 -7.45 -11.00 3.38
N LYS A 93 -8.20 -9.90 3.25
CA LYS A 93 -9.62 -9.86 3.63
C LYS A 93 -10.43 -10.90 2.85
N ASN A 94 -10.32 -10.90 1.53
CA ASN A 94 -11.05 -11.86 0.68
C ASN A 94 -10.70 -13.30 1.06
N TYR A 95 -9.43 -13.56 1.37
CA TYR A 95 -8.98 -14.87 1.81
C TYR A 95 -9.64 -15.30 3.14
N ILE A 96 -9.70 -14.40 4.12
CA ILE A 96 -10.38 -14.65 5.40
C ILE A 96 -11.87 -14.91 5.16
N ASP A 97 -12.52 -14.11 4.32
CA ASP A 97 -13.95 -14.28 3.99
C ASP A 97 -14.20 -15.66 3.36
N ASP A 98 -13.32 -16.11 2.47
CA ASP A 98 -13.39 -17.43 1.84
C ASP A 98 -13.18 -18.58 2.84
N LEU A 99 -12.26 -18.44 3.79
CA LEU A 99 -12.04 -19.41 4.86
C LEU A 99 -13.23 -19.49 5.81
N VAL A 100 -13.77 -18.34 6.23
CA VAL A 100 -14.96 -18.28 7.07
C VAL A 100 -16.14 -18.94 6.35
N PHE A 101 -16.34 -18.65 5.07
CA PHE A 101 -17.38 -19.30 4.27
C PHE A 101 -17.22 -20.82 4.27
N ALA A 102 -16.00 -21.32 4.04
CA ALA A 102 -15.74 -22.75 4.02
C ALA A 102 -16.06 -23.44 5.34
N LEU A 103 -15.77 -22.78 6.48
CA LEU A 103 -16.13 -23.28 7.80
C LEU A 103 -17.66 -23.36 7.99
N TYR A 104 -18.38 -22.31 7.61
CA TYR A 104 -19.84 -22.25 7.78
C TYR A 104 -20.60 -23.23 6.88
N PHE A 105 -20.15 -23.37 5.64
CA PHE A 105 -20.82 -24.19 4.62
C PHE A 105 -20.17 -25.56 4.41
N ASN A 106 -19.23 -25.93 5.28
CA ASN A 106 -18.49 -27.19 5.27
C ASN A 106 -17.87 -27.50 3.88
N ALA A 107 -17.33 -26.46 3.22
CA ALA A 107 -16.64 -26.62 1.95
C ALA A 107 -15.31 -27.32 2.20
N ARG A 108 -15.02 -28.39 1.44
CA ARG A 108 -13.81 -29.20 1.64
C ARG A 108 -12.57 -28.47 1.12
N ILE A 109 -11.86 -27.82 2.03
CA ILE A 109 -10.52 -27.25 1.76
C ILE A 109 -9.48 -28.34 2.02
N ASP A 110 -8.63 -28.63 1.03
CA ASP A 110 -7.59 -29.65 1.18
C ASP A 110 -6.35 -29.07 1.88
N GLU A 111 -6.07 -27.79 1.64
CA GLU A 111 -4.84 -27.13 2.09
C GLU A 111 -5.10 -25.64 2.38
N ILE A 112 -4.48 -25.12 3.44
CA ILE A 112 -4.59 -23.73 3.89
C ILE A 112 -3.28 -23.00 3.57
N GLY A 113 -3.38 -21.75 3.14
CA GLY A 113 -2.26 -20.89 2.73
C GLY A 113 -2.73 -19.77 1.78
N LEU A 114 -2.12 -18.58 1.89
CA LEU A 114 -2.40 -17.45 1.00
C LEU A 114 -2.04 -17.78 -0.46
N ASP A 115 -0.99 -18.58 -0.68
CA ASP A 115 -0.60 -19.14 -1.97
C ASP A 115 -1.70 -20.00 -2.63
N LYS A 116 -2.69 -20.42 -1.84
CA LYS A 116 -3.81 -21.27 -2.25
C LYS A 116 -5.14 -20.52 -2.23
N ALA A 117 -5.13 -19.20 -1.99
CA ALA A 117 -6.34 -18.38 -1.89
C ALA A 117 -7.24 -18.55 -3.12
N GLU A 118 -6.69 -18.55 -4.34
CA GLU A 118 -7.49 -18.78 -5.55
C GLU A 118 -8.16 -20.15 -5.62
N LYS A 119 -7.46 -21.21 -5.16
CA LYS A 119 -8.01 -22.56 -5.15
C LYS A 119 -9.15 -22.67 -4.15
N ILE A 120 -8.97 -22.11 -2.97
CA ILE A 120 -10.00 -22.05 -1.91
C ILE A 120 -11.22 -21.28 -2.42
N LYS A 121 -11.00 -20.11 -3.02
CA LYS A 121 -12.05 -19.29 -3.64
C LYS A 121 -12.88 -20.06 -4.67
N LYS A 122 -12.23 -20.86 -5.53
CA LYS A 122 -12.91 -21.70 -6.52
C LYS A 122 -13.79 -22.76 -5.85
N LYS A 123 -13.28 -23.44 -4.82
CA LYS A 123 -14.04 -24.43 -4.06
C LYS A 123 -15.23 -23.81 -3.33
N CYS A 124 -15.06 -22.63 -2.73
CA CYS A 124 -16.16 -21.90 -2.11
C CYS A 124 -17.21 -21.49 -3.15
N ALA A 125 -16.80 -21.12 -4.36
CA ALA A 125 -17.69 -20.74 -5.46
C ALA A 125 -18.56 -21.87 -6.04
N GLU A 126 -18.21 -23.13 -5.82
CA GLU A 126 -19.08 -24.28 -6.15
C GLU A 126 -20.35 -24.30 -5.28
N ASN A 127 -20.32 -23.64 -4.12
CA ASN A 127 -21.47 -23.56 -3.25
C ASN A 127 -22.44 -22.45 -3.69
N LYS A 128 -23.71 -22.81 -3.86
CA LYS A 128 -24.80 -21.91 -4.28
C LYS A 128 -24.94 -20.64 -3.41
N PHE A 129 -24.55 -20.68 -2.13
CA PHE A 129 -24.65 -19.55 -1.21
C PHE A 129 -23.51 -18.54 -1.33
N TYR A 130 -22.41 -18.91 -2.00
CA TYR A 130 -21.24 -18.04 -2.16
C TYR A 130 -21.53 -16.81 -3.04
N ALA A 131 -22.38 -16.97 -4.06
CA ALA A 131 -22.84 -15.88 -4.92
C ALA A 131 -23.65 -14.81 -4.16
N ILE A 132 -24.26 -15.17 -3.02
CA ILE A 132 -25.06 -14.25 -2.21
C ILE A 132 -24.17 -13.34 -1.36
N MET A 133 -23.00 -13.83 -0.94
CA MET A 133 -22.06 -13.05 -0.11
C MET A 133 -21.22 -12.04 -0.90
N LYS A 134 -21.13 -12.17 -2.23
CA LYS A 134 -20.30 -11.30 -3.08
C LYS A 134 -20.96 -9.99 -3.53
N LYS A 135 -22.07 -9.59 -2.91
CA LYS A 135 -22.72 -8.30 -3.17
C LYS A 135 -21.98 -7.14 -2.52
#